data_AF-A0A1Y1Y0S4-F1
#
_entry.id   AF-A0A1Y1Y0S4-F1
#
_cell.length_a   1.000
_cell.length_b   1.000
_cell.length_c   1.000
_cell.angle_alpha   90.00
_cell.angle_beta   90.00
_cell.angle_gamma   90.00
#
_symmetry.space_group_name_H-M   'P 1'
#
loop_
_entity.id
_entity.type
_entity.pdbx_description
1 polymer ?
#
loop_
_entity_poly.entity_id
_entity_poly.type
_entity_poly.pdbx_seq_one_letter_code
_entity_poly.pdbx_strand_id
1 'polypeptide(L)'
;RKGENVFSKEQVKKWSSARIHAWENRHTNPDAFYYRFVDPDELQANGGFSKKDHEHFMARLEEFKEKGYRIGSSWGIFSMGIPHKAGYQCSSYYRKLIEQRKVEDPSYAIVNGKLSMIDKGRKDGRSVEGSLSVAWNSAEVQEVEKNVNQWLKEFHNRDIR
;
A
#
# COMPACT_ATOMS: atom_id res chain seq x y z
N ARG A 1 -2.39 11.92 -15.25
CA ARG A 1 -1.26 10.95 -15.14
C ARG A 1 -1.73 9.64 -15.72
N LYS A 2 -0.84 8.84 -16.34
CA LYS A 2 -1.21 7.48 -16.79
C LYS A 2 -1.15 6.54 -15.58
N GLY A 3 -2.31 6.19 -15.03
CA GLY A 3 -2.44 5.09 -14.08
C GLY A 3 -2.62 3.76 -14.81
N GLU A 4 -2.37 2.66 -14.13
CA GLU A 4 -2.54 1.30 -14.64
C GLU A 4 -3.70 0.63 -13.90
N ASN A 5 -4.60 -0.01 -14.66
CA ASN A 5 -5.58 -0.91 -14.06
C ASN A 5 -4.87 -2.22 -13.71
N VAL A 6 -4.39 -2.33 -12.48
CA VAL A 6 -3.65 -3.50 -11.97
C VAL A 6 -4.54 -4.74 -11.81
N PHE A 7 -5.85 -4.59 -11.93
CA PHE A 7 -6.86 -5.65 -11.85
C PHE A 7 -7.37 -6.08 -13.23
N SER A 8 -6.79 -5.62 -14.34
CA SER A 8 -7.14 -6.14 -15.67
C SER A 8 -6.70 -7.60 -15.83
N LYS A 9 -7.37 -8.35 -16.72
CA LYS A 9 -7.05 -9.75 -17.01
C LYS A 9 -5.56 -9.95 -17.36
N GLU A 10 -5.01 -9.05 -18.16
CA GLU A 10 -3.60 -9.07 -18.61
C GLU A 10 -2.63 -8.84 -17.45
N GLN A 11 -3.00 -8.01 -16.49
CA GLN A 11 -2.20 -7.75 -15.29
C GLN A 11 -2.29 -8.90 -14.31
N VAL A 12 -3.51 -9.40 -14.03
CA VAL A 12 -3.73 -10.54 -13.13
C VAL A 12 -2.96 -11.76 -13.59
N LYS A 13 -2.93 -12.06 -14.89
CA LYS A 13 -2.12 -13.15 -15.47
C LYS A 13 -0.62 -13.05 -15.11
N LYS A 14 -0.10 -11.85 -14.87
CA LYS A 14 1.32 -11.56 -14.57
C LYS A 14 1.57 -11.28 -13.09
N TRP A 15 0.58 -11.41 -12.22
CA TRP A 15 0.76 -11.16 -10.80
C TRP A 15 1.80 -12.12 -10.19
N SER A 16 2.65 -11.57 -9.32
CA SER A 16 3.58 -12.36 -8.53
C SER A 16 2.87 -13.11 -7.42
N SER A 17 3.50 -14.15 -6.88
CA SER A 17 3.02 -14.89 -5.70
C SER A 17 2.63 -13.96 -4.55
N ALA A 18 3.39 -12.89 -4.33
CA ALA A 18 3.12 -11.94 -3.27
C ALA A 18 1.88 -11.07 -3.52
N ARG A 19 1.58 -10.74 -4.79
CA ARG A 19 0.33 -10.06 -5.18
C ARG A 19 -0.87 -11.00 -5.04
N ILE A 20 -0.71 -12.26 -5.49
CA ILE A 20 -1.73 -13.29 -5.34
C ILE A 20 -2.08 -13.51 -3.86
N HIS A 21 -1.07 -13.69 -2.99
CA HIS A 21 -1.30 -13.84 -1.55
C HIS A 21 -1.94 -12.63 -0.90
N ALA A 22 -1.55 -11.41 -1.31
CA ALA A 22 -2.19 -10.19 -0.80
C ALA A 22 -3.66 -10.11 -1.23
N TRP A 23 -3.99 -10.54 -2.45
CA TRP A 23 -5.36 -10.64 -2.91
C TRP A 23 -6.15 -11.70 -2.13
N GLU A 24 -5.62 -12.92 -2.00
CA GLU A 24 -6.24 -14.02 -1.24
C GLU A 24 -6.62 -13.61 0.19
N ASN A 25 -5.76 -12.84 0.86
CA ASN A 25 -5.94 -12.45 2.26
C ASN A 25 -6.53 -11.03 2.43
N ARG A 26 -7.01 -10.38 1.37
CA ARG A 26 -7.45 -8.97 1.41
C ARG A 26 -8.47 -8.65 2.52
N HIS A 27 -9.39 -9.58 2.79
CA HIS A 27 -10.45 -9.43 3.80
C HIS A 27 -9.96 -9.61 5.24
N THR A 28 -8.86 -10.34 5.44
CA THR A 28 -8.29 -10.63 6.78
C THR A 28 -7.01 -9.85 7.06
N ASN A 29 -6.33 -9.37 6.02
CA ASN A 29 -5.13 -8.56 6.09
C ASN A 29 -5.16 -7.42 5.04
N PRO A 30 -5.97 -6.37 5.28
CA PRO A 30 -6.06 -5.23 4.37
C PRO A 30 -4.74 -4.48 4.21
N ASP A 31 -3.88 -4.45 5.23
CA ASP A 31 -2.56 -3.81 5.11
C ASP A 31 -1.70 -4.48 4.03
N ALA A 32 -1.67 -5.83 3.99
CA ALA A 32 -0.94 -6.54 2.95
C ALA A 32 -1.52 -6.31 1.55
N PHE A 33 -2.85 -6.18 1.44
CA PHE A 33 -3.52 -5.82 0.18
C PHE A 33 -3.11 -4.42 -0.28
N TYR A 34 -3.38 -3.39 0.52
CA TYR A 34 -3.08 -2.01 0.17
C TYR A 34 -1.58 -1.71 0.08
N TYR A 35 -0.74 -2.55 0.69
CA TYR A 35 0.70 -2.46 0.49
C TYR A 35 1.07 -2.66 -0.99
N ARG A 36 0.29 -3.44 -1.74
CA ARG A 36 0.59 -3.83 -3.14
C ARG A 36 -0.35 -3.23 -4.17
N PHE A 37 -1.55 -2.85 -3.73
CA PHE A 37 -2.66 -2.44 -4.57
C PHE A 37 -3.31 -1.15 -4.06
N VAL A 38 -4.07 -0.52 -4.94
CA VAL A 38 -5.07 0.51 -4.61
C VAL A 38 -6.45 -0.14 -4.58
N ASP A 39 -7.50 0.64 -4.31
CA ASP A 39 -8.86 0.11 -4.44
C ASP A 39 -9.15 -0.35 -5.88
N PRO A 40 -10.02 -1.36 -6.09
CA PRO A 40 -10.25 -1.93 -7.42
C PRO A 40 -10.91 -0.99 -8.44
N ASP A 41 -11.56 0.07 -7.98
CA ASP A 41 -12.12 1.16 -8.79
C ASP A 41 -11.09 2.27 -9.10
N GLU A 42 -9.85 2.16 -8.59
CA GLU A 42 -8.78 3.11 -8.84
C GLU A 42 -7.72 2.60 -9.82
N LEU A 43 -7.16 3.53 -10.60
CA LEU A 43 -5.95 3.27 -11.39
C LEU A 43 -4.70 3.51 -10.53
N GLN A 44 -3.81 2.51 -10.46
CA GLN A 44 -2.56 2.65 -9.72
C GLN A 44 -1.57 3.55 -10.49
N ALA A 45 -1.11 4.63 -9.87
CA ALA A 45 -0.19 5.56 -10.51
C ALA A 45 1.25 5.03 -10.50
N ASN A 46 1.82 4.88 -11.70
CA ASN A 46 3.22 4.57 -11.88
C ASN A 46 4.10 5.84 -11.79
N GLY A 47 5.33 5.70 -11.27
CA GLY A 47 6.30 6.78 -11.16
C GLY A 47 6.30 7.55 -9.81
N GLY A 48 7.02 8.68 -9.81
CA GLY A 48 7.29 9.48 -8.61
C GLY A 48 6.06 10.12 -7.96
N PHE A 49 6.28 10.74 -6.80
CA PHE A 49 5.30 11.59 -6.11
C PHE A 49 5.32 12.99 -6.73
N SER A 50 4.17 13.49 -7.17
CA SER A 50 4.04 14.90 -7.52
C SER A 50 3.88 15.78 -6.27
N LYS A 51 3.78 17.10 -6.47
CA LYS A 51 3.43 18.05 -5.42
C LYS A 51 2.12 17.69 -4.68
N LYS A 52 1.05 17.36 -5.41
CA LYS A 52 -0.25 16.98 -4.79
C LYS A 52 -0.15 15.67 -3.99
N ASP A 53 0.64 14.70 -4.47
CA ASP A 53 0.81 13.43 -3.73
C ASP A 53 1.62 13.67 -2.47
N HIS A 54 2.63 14.55 -2.54
CA HIS A 54 3.41 14.97 -1.38
C HIS A 54 2.52 15.65 -0.33
N GLU A 55 1.62 16.54 -0.73
CA GLU A 55 0.67 17.19 0.16
C GLU A 55 -0.24 16.16 0.87
N HIS A 56 -0.83 15.22 0.12
CA HIS A 56 -1.60 14.12 0.72
C HIS A 56 -0.75 13.24 1.65
N PHE A 57 0.48 12.94 1.25
CA PHE A 57 1.40 12.14 2.06
C PHE A 57 1.74 12.82 3.39
N MET A 58 2.08 14.10 3.38
CA MET A 58 2.42 14.84 4.59
C MET A 58 1.19 15.01 5.50
N ALA A 59 0.01 15.28 4.95
CA ALA A 59 -1.23 15.33 5.72
C ALA A 59 -1.52 13.98 6.40
N ARG A 60 -1.36 12.86 5.68
CA ARG A 60 -1.55 11.51 6.22
C ARG A 60 -0.51 11.16 7.29
N LEU A 61 0.72 11.65 7.13
CA LEU A 61 1.79 11.48 8.11
C LEU A 61 1.47 12.22 9.42
N GLU A 62 1.01 13.47 9.35
CA GLU A 62 0.58 14.22 10.54
C GLU A 62 -0.63 13.56 11.21
N GLU A 63 -1.63 13.11 10.45
CA GLU A 63 -2.79 12.38 11.00
C GLU A 63 -2.37 11.14 11.80
N PHE A 64 -1.43 10.35 11.28
CA PHE A 64 -0.92 9.18 11.99
C PHE A 64 -0.19 9.56 13.28
N LYS A 65 0.62 10.64 13.26
CA LYS A 65 1.31 11.15 14.46
C LYS A 65 0.30 11.60 15.52
N GLU A 66 -0.71 12.38 15.13
CA GLU A 66 -1.75 12.88 16.03
C GLU A 66 -2.55 11.75 16.68
N LYS A 67 -2.83 10.67 15.95
CA LYS A 67 -3.52 9.47 16.47
C LYS A 67 -2.61 8.56 17.31
N GLY A 68 -1.31 8.87 17.38
CA GLY A 68 -0.30 8.06 18.06
C GLY A 68 -0.08 6.71 17.38
N TYR A 69 -0.28 6.64 16.07
CA TYR A 69 -0.01 5.45 15.27
C TYR A 69 1.46 5.34 14.93
N ARG A 70 1.96 4.10 14.92
CA ARG A 70 3.34 3.84 14.54
C ARG A 70 3.55 4.09 13.04
N ILE A 71 4.44 5.01 12.71
CA ILE A 71 4.92 5.19 11.34
C ILE A 71 5.86 4.04 10.99
N GLY A 72 5.78 3.53 9.77
CA GLY A 72 6.67 2.47 9.29
C GLY A 72 6.14 1.04 9.41
N SER A 73 5.06 0.79 10.17
CA SER A 73 4.54 -0.57 10.40
C SER A 73 3.34 -0.99 9.54
N SER A 74 2.54 -0.03 9.05
CA SER A 74 1.26 -0.30 8.38
C SER A 74 1.12 0.53 7.11
N TRP A 75 2.05 0.32 6.17
CA TRP A 75 2.16 1.14 4.96
C TRP A 75 0.98 0.98 4.01
N GLY A 76 0.29 -0.17 4.01
CA GLY A 76 -0.92 -0.35 3.22
C GLY A 76 -2.06 0.48 3.77
N ILE A 77 -2.32 0.42 5.07
CA ILE A 77 -3.37 1.25 5.69
C ILE A 77 -3.03 2.74 5.62
N PHE A 78 -1.74 3.07 5.71
CA PHE A 78 -1.27 4.43 5.48
C PHE A 78 -1.65 4.92 4.08
N SER A 79 -1.39 4.11 3.04
CA SER A 79 -1.54 4.51 1.65
C SER A 79 -2.98 4.72 1.20
N MET A 80 -3.97 4.16 1.90
CA MET A 80 -5.40 4.41 1.63
C MET A 80 -5.76 5.92 1.67
N GLY A 81 -4.99 6.74 2.39
CA GLY A 81 -5.18 8.20 2.42
C GLY A 81 -4.53 8.95 1.26
N ILE A 82 -3.90 8.25 0.31
CA ILE A 82 -3.09 8.83 -0.76
C ILE A 82 -3.56 8.24 -2.09
N PRO A 83 -4.41 8.95 -2.84
CA PRO A 83 -5.02 8.43 -4.06
C PRO A 83 -3.98 7.86 -5.04
N HIS A 84 -4.32 6.72 -5.65
CA HIS A 84 -3.53 6.06 -6.68
C HIS A 84 -2.13 5.56 -6.24
N LYS A 85 -1.80 5.54 -4.94
CA LYS A 85 -0.52 5.05 -4.42
C LYS A 85 -0.72 3.85 -3.51
N ALA A 86 0.03 2.78 -3.76
CA ALA A 86 0.11 1.62 -2.89
C ALA A 86 1.15 1.82 -1.76
N GLY A 87 1.07 1.02 -0.71
CA GLY A 87 1.91 1.14 0.48
C GLY A 87 3.40 1.00 0.22
N TYR A 88 3.83 0.13 -0.72
CA TYR A 88 5.26 0.03 -1.07
C TYR A 88 5.81 1.35 -1.64
N GLN A 89 4.97 2.11 -2.35
CA GLN A 89 5.34 3.41 -2.90
C GLN A 89 5.47 4.43 -1.77
N CYS A 90 4.55 4.41 -0.80
CA CYS A 90 4.58 5.27 0.38
C CYS A 90 5.80 4.98 1.26
N SER A 91 6.09 3.70 1.54
CA SER A 91 7.27 3.28 2.29
C SER A 91 8.57 3.73 1.64
N SER A 92 8.68 3.54 0.32
CA SER A 92 9.86 3.96 -0.44
C SER A 92 10.00 5.49 -0.47
N TYR A 93 8.88 6.21 -0.59
CA TYR A 93 8.87 7.67 -0.57
C TYR A 93 9.25 8.23 0.80
N TYR A 94 8.76 7.64 1.89
CA TYR A 94 9.13 8.00 3.25
C TYR A 94 10.65 7.92 3.47
N ARG A 95 11.25 6.79 3.08
CA ARG A 95 12.71 6.60 3.15
C ARG A 95 13.47 7.67 2.38
N LYS A 96 12.98 8.04 1.19
CA LYS A 96 13.55 9.13 0.40
C LYS A 96 13.45 10.48 1.12
N LEU A 97 12.35 10.76 1.83
CA LEU A 97 12.22 11.99 2.62
C LEU A 97 13.22 12.03 3.78
N ILE A 98 13.49 10.88 4.42
CA ILE A 98 14.52 10.76 5.46
C ILE A 98 15.91 11.02 4.88
N GLU A 99 16.26 10.38 3.76
CA GLU A 99 17.53 10.62 3.07
C GLU A 99 17.73 12.09 2.69
N GLN A 100 16.64 12.78 2.33
CA GLN A 100 16.63 14.21 2.03
C GLN A 100 16.56 15.12 3.27
N ARG A 101 16.55 14.57 4.48
CA ARG A 101 16.39 15.30 5.76
C ARG A 101 15.13 16.17 5.81
N LYS A 102 14.07 15.77 5.10
CA LYS A 102 12.74 16.42 5.15
C LYS A 102 11.85 15.82 6.23
N VAL A 103 12.17 14.60 6.65
CA VAL A 103 11.55 13.90 7.75
C VAL A 103 12.67 13.34 8.61
N GLU A 104 12.55 13.50 9.92
CA GLU A 104 13.45 12.87 10.88
C GLU A 104 12.76 11.66 11.48
N ASP A 105 13.46 10.53 11.49
CA ASP A 105 13.01 9.31 12.15
C ASP A 105 14.21 8.63 12.82
N PRO A 106 14.27 8.60 14.17
CA PRO A 106 15.35 7.97 14.92
C PRO A 106 15.54 6.48 14.63
N SER A 107 14.52 5.81 14.08
CA SER A 107 14.59 4.39 13.74
C SER A 107 15.44 4.11 12.50
N TYR A 108 15.85 5.15 11.77
CA TYR A 108 16.72 5.03 10.61
C TYR A 108 18.06 5.76 10.82
N ALA A 109 19.12 5.18 10.28
CA ALA A 109 20.42 5.84 10.19
C ALA A 109 21.13 5.46 8.89
N ILE A 110 22.10 6.27 8.49
CA ILE A 110 22.99 5.94 7.37
C ILE A 110 24.05 4.97 7.88
N VAL A 111 23.98 3.72 7.44
CA VAL A 111 24.96 2.66 7.75
C VAL A 111 25.64 2.27 6.44
N ASN A 112 26.97 2.39 6.38
CA ASN A 112 27.76 2.12 5.17
C ASN A 112 27.26 2.91 3.93
N GLY A 113 26.91 4.18 4.12
CA GLY A 113 26.41 5.04 3.04
C GLY A 113 25.00 4.74 2.55
N LYS A 114 24.25 3.83 3.20
CA LYS A 114 22.87 3.48 2.85
C LYS A 114 21.93 3.65 4.03
N LEU A 115 20.72 4.17 3.79
CA LEU A 115 19.70 4.28 4.81
C LEU A 115 19.27 2.88 5.29
N SER A 116 19.53 2.58 6.55
CA SER A 116 19.20 1.33 7.19
C SER A 116 18.32 1.57 8.41
N MET A 117 17.33 0.70 8.62
CA MET A 117 16.53 0.72 9.84
C MET A 117 17.36 0.11 10.96
N ILE A 118 17.71 0.91 11.97
CA ILE A 118 18.60 0.53 13.07
C ILE A 118 17.83 0.11 14.32
N ASP A 119 16.61 0.61 14.51
CA ASP A 119 15.74 0.19 15.61
C ASP A 119 14.59 -0.67 15.07
N LYS A 120 14.82 -1.98 15.05
CA LYS A 120 13.81 -2.98 14.64
C LYS A 120 12.79 -3.27 15.75
N GLY A 121 13.02 -2.76 16.96
CA GLY A 121 12.26 -3.08 18.17
C GLY A 121 11.36 -1.98 18.67
N ARG A 122 11.35 -0.81 18.01
CA ARG A 122 10.58 0.35 18.47
C ARG A 122 9.10 0.01 18.62
N LYS A 123 8.64 0.02 19.87
CA LYS A 123 7.24 -0.23 20.24
C LYS A 123 6.41 1.04 20.34
N ASP A 124 7.00 2.18 20.01
CA ASP A 124 6.35 3.48 20.09
C ASP A 124 5.16 3.54 19.13
N GLY A 125 4.04 4.05 19.63
CA GLY A 125 2.79 4.12 18.88
C GLY A 125 2.05 2.78 18.77
N ARG A 126 0.74 2.90 18.56
CA ARG A 126 -0.17 1.77 18.41
C ARG A 126 -0.15 1.24 16.98
N SER A 127 -0.38 -0.07 16.83
CA SER A 127 -0.65 -0.66 15.51
C SER A 127 -1.97 -0.13 14.97
N VAL A 128 -2.04 0.04 13.65
CA VAL A 128 -3.28 0.40 12.99
C VAL A 128 -3.98 -0.89 12.57
N GLU A 129 -5.15 -1.14 13.15
CA GLU A 129 -6.09 -2.11 12.58
C GLU A 129 -6.81 -1.42 11.41
N GLY A 130 -6.80 -2.06 10.25
CA GLY A 130 -7.43 -1.55 9.05
C GLY A 130 -8.50 -2.49 8.54
N SER A 131 -9.49 -1.92 7.85
CA SER A 131 -10.46 -2.64 7.04
C SER A 131 -10.25 -2.31 5.57
N LEU A 132 -10.86 -3.09 4.68
CA LEU A 132 -11.07 -2.63 3.32
C LEU A 132 -11.90 -1.34 3.30
N SER A 133 -11.71 -0.52 2.27
CA SER A 133 -12.44 0.74 2.12
C SER A 133 -13.92 0.49 1.78
N VAL A 134 -14.72 1.55 1.87
CA VAL A 134 -16.14 1.50 1.51
C VAL A 134 -16.38 1.19 0.02
N ALA A 135 -15.37 1.37 -0.84
CA ALA A 135 -15.45 1.07 -2.28
C ALA A 135 -15.80 -0.42 -2.51
N TRP A 136 -15.38 -1.31 -1.61
CA TRP A 136 -15.64 -2.74 -1.66
C TRP A 136 -17.12 -3.13 -1.54
N ASN A 137 -17.96 -2.20 -1.09
CA ASN A 137 -19.41 -2.39 -1.07
C ASN A 137 -20.09 -2.04 -2.39
N SER A 138 -19.35 -1.48 -3.36
CA SER A 138 -19.90 -1.12 -4.67
C SER A 138 -20.06 -2.34 -5.57
N ALA A 139 -21.07 -2.31 -6.44
CA ALA A 139 -21.28 -3.37 -7.45
C ALA A 139 -20.10 -3.46 -8.43
N GLU A 140 -19.45 -2.33 -8.73
CA GLU A 140 -18.27 -2.28 -9.60
C GLU A 140 -17.11 -3.06 -8.99
N VAL A 141 -16.75 -2.79 -7.72
CA VAL A 141 -15.65 -3.50 -7.06
C VAL A 141 -15.97 -4.98 -6.86
N GLN A 142 -17.22 -5.34 -6.55
CA GLN A 142 -17.64 -6.74 -6.46
C GLN A 142 -17.51 -7.49 -7.79
N GLU A 143 -17.82 -6.83 -8.90
CA GLU A 143 -17.64 -7.42 -10.23
C GLU A 143 -16.15 -7.56 -10.58
N VAL A 144 -15.31 -6.56 -10.24
CA VAL A 144 -13.85 -6.69 -10.37
C VAL A 144 -13.34 -7.86 -9.52
N GLU A 145 -13.81 -8.00 -8.29
CA GLU A 145 -13.41 -9.06 -7.38
C GLU A 145 -13.72 -10.45 -7.93
N LYS A 146 -14.94 -10.64 -8.44
CA LYS A 146 -15.38 -11.88 -9.09
C LYS A 146 -14.52 -12.21 -10.31
N ASN A 147 -14.25 -11.22 -11.16
CA ASN A 147 -13.43 -11.40 -12.36
C ASN A 147 -11.98 -11.77 -12.01
N VAL A 148 -11.37 -11.09 -11.05
CA VAL A 148 -10.02 -11.42 -10.57
C VAL A 148 -9.97 -12.83 -10.00
N ASN A 149 -10.94 -13.23 -9.16
CA ASN A 149 -11.00 -14.60 -8.62
C ASN A 149 -11.09 -15.65 -9.72
N GLN A 150 -11.90 -15.40 -10.76
CA GLN A 150 -11.98 -16.28 -11.92
C GLN A 150 -10.64 -16.38 -12.66
N TRP A 151 -9.94 -15.27 -12.89
CA TRP A 151 -8.66 -15.27 -13.59
C TRP A 151 -7.52 -15.86 -12.76
N LEU A 152 -7.57 -15.75 -11.42
CA LEU A 152 -6.63 -16.43 -10.54
C LEU A 152 -6.81 -17.95 -10.60
N LYS A 153 -8.04 -18.43 -10.74
CA LYS A 153 -8.31 -19.84 -11.03
C LYS A 153 -7.78 -20.26 -12.41
N GLU A 154 -8.05 -19.46 -13.45
CA GLU A 154 -7.66 -19.72 -14.84
C GLU A 154 -6.14 -19.75 -15.03
N PHE A 155 -5.40 -18.78 -14.48
CA PHE A 155 -3.99 -18.57 -14.79
C PHE A 155 -3.01 -19.05 -13.73
N HIS A 156 -3.45 -19.13 -12.47
CA HIS A 156 -2.59 -19.43 -11.34
C HIS A 156 -3.02 -20.66 -10.55
N ASN A 157 -4.09 -21.34 -10.99
CA ASN A 157 -4.67 -22.50 -10.33
C ASN A 157 -4.98 -22.22 -8.84
N ARG A 158 -5.49 -21.02 -8.54
CA ARG A 158 -5.92 -20.60 -7.20
C ARG A 158 -7.44 -20.57 -7.14
N ASP A 159 -8.04 -21.38 -6.28
CA ASP A 159 -9.48 -21.39 -6.05
C ASP A 159 -9.78 -20.58 -4.78
N ILE A 160 -10.12 -19.31 -4.98
CA ILE A 160 -10.48 -18.39 -3.89
C ILE A 160 -12.00 -18.43 -3.76
N ARG A 161 -12.47 -18.90 -2.60
CA ARG A 161 -13.88 -18.96 -2.24
C ARG A 161 -14.37 -17.64 -1.69
#